data_AF-A0A7V5VDJ0-F1
#
_entry.id   AF-A0A7V5VDJ0-F1
#
_cell.length_a   1.000
_cell.length_b   1.000
_cell.length_c   1.000
_cell.angle_alpha   90.00
_cell.angle_beta   90.00
_cell.angle_gamma   90.00
#
_symmetry.space_group_name_H-M   'P 1'
#
loop_
_entity.id
_entity.type
_entity.pdbx_description
1 polymer ?
#
loop_
_entity_poly.entity_id
_entity_poly.type
_entity_poly.pdbx_seq_one_letter_code
_entity_poly.pdbx_strand_id
1 'polypeptide(L)'
;MKTIIRKLLPVVLAIASAGSAGARQYAPALDYEHLLDTYFDNQSGLISFQSARIIFAPEGKFKGQVAVLDASNKVLGHFTFYEDYKVKSGVYAMALAKAPADITLTTPGVYTIAFLIDGKPATRLPVRLVQTSAGDDPFNPQKTFRYDGYWRTFALIRMNKWKGDKWPEIYYWLGGADLPAGKSRASQIATLFRDGTIVAHSKRTTSDAIQPGHFRKVRNQLYHPHPAGKEPNALPFLLKDWLVDGIYELRINRLEDKVALRSYDFKVSNGAIEPHPRSKLGYEPHIDYIAPRVQKRGSSSLELEPAIWIEDRVIK
;
A
#
# COMPACT_ATOMS: atom_id res chain seq x y z
N MET A 1 -18.96 -25.70 39.53
CA MET A 1 -18.64 -24.64 38.54
C MET A 1 -17.13 -24.60 38.35
N LYS A 2 -16.62 -24.94 37.16
CA LYS A 2 -15.18 -24.89 36.84
C LYS A 2 -14.83 -23.50 36.30
N THR A 3 -14.11 -22.72 37.09
CA THR A 3 -13.60 -21.40 36.70
C THR A 3 -12.46 -21.57 35.70
N ILE A 4 -12.72 -21.25 34.43
CA ILE A 4 -11.70 -21.23 33.37
C ILE A 4 -10.93 -19.91 33.49
N ILE A 5 -9.74 -19.97 34.09
CA ILE A 5 -8.81 -18.85 34.17
C ILE A 5 -8.20 -18.65 32.77
N ARG A 6 -8.70 -17.66 32.02
CA ARG A 6 -8.06 -17.17 30.78
C ARG A 6 -6.76 -16.47 31.17
N LYS A 7 -5.61 -17.09 30.86
CA LYS A 7 -4.30 -16.44 30.94
C LYS A 7 -4.21 -15.35 29.87
N LEU A 8 -4.35 -14.09 30.29
CA LEU A 8 -3.93 -12.91 29.52
C LEU A 8 -2.40 -12.91 29.49
N LEU A 9 -1.82 -13.02 28.30
CA LEU A 9 -0.38 -12.83 28.10
C LEU A 9 -0.12 -11.31 27.98
N PRO A 10 0.62 -10.67 28.91
CA PRO A 10 1.03 -9.29 28.71
C PRO A 10 2.12 -9.26 27.64
N VAL A 11 1.88 -8.54 26.55
CA VAL A 11 2.92 -8.22 25.56
C VAL A 11 3.75 -7.07 26.14
N VAL A 12 4.86 -7.41 26.78
CA VAL A 12 5.84 -6.45 27.26
C VAL A 12 6.76 -6.07 26.09
N LEU A 13 6.72 -4.80 25.69
CA LEU A 13 7.64 -4.25 24.68
C LEU A 13 9.02 -4.05 25.34
N ALA A 14 9.91 -5.03 25.19
CA ALA A 14 11.29 -4.91 25.66
C ALA A 14 12.12 -4.08 24.66
N ILE A 15 12.64 -2.94 25.13
CA ILE A 15 13.62 -2.12 24.40
C ILE A 15 14.98 -2.82 24.55
N ALA A 16 15.46 -3.46 23.48
CA ALA A 16 16.73 -4.19 23.49
C ALA A 16 17.90 -3.27 23.12
N SER A 17 18.90 -3.24 23.99
CA SER A 17 20.19 -2.58 23.83
C SER A 17 21.02 -3.19 22.69
N ALA A 18 21.77 -2.33 21.99
CA ALA A 18 22.55 -2.65 20.80
C ALA A 18 23.65 -3.70 21.05
N GLY A 19 23.54 -4.84 20.36
CA GLY A 19 24.58 -5.84 20.21
C GLY A 19 25.44 -5.60 18.97
N SER A 20 26.69 -6.00 19.08
CA SER A 20 27.86 -5.76 18.23
C SER A 20 27.73 -6.15 16.74
N ALA A 21 28.54 -5.50 15.92
CA ALA A 21 28.61 -5.60 14.45
C ALA A 21 29.07 -6.99 13.93
N GLY A 22 28.14 -7.93 13.79
CA GLY A 22 28.08 -8.81 12.61
C GLY A 22 27.39 -8.06 11.46
N ALA A 23 27.40 -8.60 10.24
CA ALA A 23 26.59 -8.06 9.13
C ALA A 23 25.20 -7.71 9.66
N ARG A 24 24.87 -6.40 9.73
CA ARG A 24 23.66 -5.94 10.42
C ARG A 24 22.46 -6.63 9.77
N GLN A 25 21.92 -7.64 10.45
CA GLN A 25 20.65 -8.21 10.09
C GLN A 25 19.63 -7.14 10.45
N TYR A 26 19.22 -6.37 9.44
CA TYR A 26 18.18 -5.37 9.60
C TYR A 26 16.92 -6.04 10.14
N ALA A 27 16.18 -5.32 10.98
CA ALA A 27 14.93 -5.84 11.48
C ALA A 27 14.00 -6.15 10.29
N PRO A 28 13.30 -7.29 10.30
CA PRO A 28 12.39 -7.64 9.22
C PRO A 28 11.30 -6.59 9.03
N ALA A 29 10.88 -6.39 7.79
CA ALA A 29 9.74 -5.53 7.44
C ALA A 29 8.93 -6.20 6.33
N LEU A 30 7.67 -5.82 6.17
CA LEU A 30 6.80 -6.34 5.12
C LEU A 30 6.81 -5.38 3.92
N ASP A 31 6.76 -5.93 2.72
CA ASP A 31 6.65 -5.16 1.48
C ASP A 31 5.29 -4.44 1.41
N TYR A 32 5.31 -3.12 1.50
CA TYR A 32 4.09 -2.31 1.53
C TYR A 32 3.25 -2.47 0.26
N GLU A 33 3.87 -2.70 -0.91
CA GLU A 33 3.10 -2.95 -2.13
C GLU A 33 2.24 -4.21 -1.98
N HIS A 34 2.84 -5.31 -1.53
CA HIS A 34 2.13 -6.56 -1.29
C HIS A 34 1.07 -6.42 -0.18
N LEU A 35 1.37 -5.66 0.89
CA LEU A 35 0.39 -5.38 1.95
C LEU A 35 -0.84 -4.62 1.42
N LEU A 36 -0.64 -3.61 0.56
CA LEU A 36 -1.71 -2.84 -0.06
C LEU A 36 -2.44 -3.62 -1.16
N ASP A 37 -1.95 -4.79 -1.56
CA ASP A 37 -2.67 -5.71 -2.46
C ASP A 37 -3.40 -6.84 -1.67
N THR A 38 -3.50 -6.74 -0.34
CA THR A 38 -4.31 -7.66 0.49
C THR A 38 -5.78 -7.63 0.07
N TYR A 39 -6.44 -8.79 0.04
CA TYR A 39 -7.85 -8.86 -0.35
C TYR A 39 -8.77 -8.46 0.82
N PHE A 40 -9.75 -7.61 0.50
CA PHE A 40 -10.84 -7.26 1.39
C PHE A 40 -12.16 -7.40 0.65
N ASP A 41 -13.15 -7.97 1.31
CA ASP A 41 -14.52 -7.92 0.83
C ASP A 41 -15.26 -6.76 1.52
N ASN A 42 -15.63 -5.77 0.72
CA ASN A 42 -16.42 -4.64 1.20
C ASN A 42 -17.86 -5.08 1.59
N GLN A 43 -18.41 -6.15 1.03
CA GLN A 43 -19.77 -6.56 1.37
C GLN A 43 -19.84 -7.10 2.80
N SER A 44 -18.96 -8.04 3.15
CA SER A 44 -18.97 -8.70 4.45
C SER A 44 -18.06 -8.07 5.51
N GLY A 45 -17.07 -7.28 5.11
CA GLY A 45 -15.99 -6.83 6.00
C GLY A 45 -14.87 -7.87 6.19
N LEU A 46 -14.81 -8.90 5.35
CA LEU A 46 -13.75 -9.90 5.34
C LEU A 46 -12.39 -9.29 4.99
N ILE A 47 -11.35 -9.73 5.70
CA ILE A 47 -9.94 -9.58 5.35
C ILE A 47 -9.38 -10.98 5.13
N SER A 48 -8.65 -11.19 4.02
CA SER A 48 -8.00 -12.48 3.71
C SER A 48 -6.50 -12.33 3.60
N PHE A 49 -5.76 -13.08 4.43
CA PHE A 49 -4.30 -13.12 4.42
C PHE A 49 -3.81 -14.39 3.74
N GLN A 50 -3.36 -14.29 2.48
CA GLN A 50 -2.89 -15.48 1.74
C GLN A 50 -1.38 -15.67 1.84
N SER A 51 -0.65 -14.57 1.70
CA SER A 51 0.81 -14.55 1.70
C SER A 51 1.32 -13.20 2.14
N ALA A 52 2.58 -13.14 2.54
CA ALA A 52 3.25 -11.90 2.90
C ALA A 52 4.66 -11.90 2.32
N ARG A 53 5.09 -10.77 1.77
CA ARG A 53 6.47 -10.57 1.33
C ARG A 53 7.25 -9.88 2.43
N ILE A 54 8.35 -10.48 2.83
CA ILE A 54 9.22 -10.05 3.91
C ILE A 54 10.53 -9.55 3.32
N ILE A 55 10.99 -8.43 3.84
CA ILE A 55 12.23 -7.71 3.54
C ILE A 55 13.11 -7.83 4.76
N PHE A 56 14.40 -8.09 4.55
CA PHE A 56 15.32 -8.54 5.60
C PHE A 56 14.81 -9.80 6.30
N ALA A 57 14.33 -10.75 5.48
CA ALA A 57 13.83 -12.03 5.95
C ALA A 57 14.91 -12.78 6.76
N PRO A 58 14.59 -13.30 7.96
CA PRO A 58 15.51 -14.13 8.74
C PRO A 58 16.12 -15.29 7.94
N GLU A 59 17.30 -15.73 8.38
CA GLU A 59 17.91 -16.96 7.87
C GLU A 59 17.24 -18.20 8.47
N GLY A 60 17.08 -19.24 7.65
CA GLY A 60 16.44 -20.49 8.05
C GLY A 60 14.93 -20.36 8.29
N LYS A 61 14.43 -21.16 9.24
CA LYS A 61 13.03 -21.17 9.67
C LYS A 61 12.71 -19.93 10.49
N PHE A 62 11.49 -19.43 10.38
CA PHE A 62 11.02 -18.26 11.11
C PHE A 62 9.61 -18.48 11.67
N LYS A 63 9.22 -17.68 12.68
CA LYS A 63 7.87 -17.67 13.23
C LYS A 63 7.13 -16.40 12.83
N GLY A 64 6.53 -16.42 11.65
CA GLY A 64 5.68 -15.33 11.16
C GLY A 64 4.26 -15.42 11.71
N GLN A 65 3.68 -14.27 12.06
CA GLN A 65 2.26 -14.13 12.42
C GLN A 65 1.67 -12.83 11.89
N VAL A 66 0.35 -12.80 11.71
CA VAL A 66 -0.43 -11.59 11.50
C VAL A 66 -1.55 -11.54 12.53
N ALA A 67 -1.73 -10.39 13.17
CA ALA A 67 -2.79 -10.15 14.14
C ALA A 67 -3.61 -8.94 13.72
N VAL A 68 -4.93 -9.00 13.93
CA VAL A 68 -5.84 -7.87 13.76
C VAL A 68 -6.25 -7.40 15.14
N LEU A 69 -5.95 -6.14 15.45
CA LEU A 69 -6.21 -5.51 16.74
C LEU A 69 -7.28 -4.41 16.59
N ASP A 70 -8.14 -4.25 17.59
CA ASP A 70 -9.01 -3.08 17.70
C ASP A 70 -8.27 -1.84 18.23
N ALA A 71 -8.98 -0.72 18.36
CA ALA A 71 -8.45 0.54 18.87
C ALA A 71 -7.90 0.48 20.32
N SER A 72 -8.30 -0.53 21.10
CA SER A 72 -7.82 -0.79 22.46
C SER A 72 -6.64 -1.78 22.48
N ASN A 73 -6.06 -2.10 21.32
CA ASN A 73 -5.04 -3.14 21.12
C ASN A 73 -5.49 -4.55 21.55
N LYS A 74 -6.79 -4.83 21.59
CA LYS A 74 -7.29 -6.19 21.82
C LYS A 74 -7.20 -6.97 20.50
N VAL A 75 -6.59 -8.14 20.57
CA VAL A 75 -6.49 -9.07 19.43
C VAL A 75 -7.87 -9.65 19.12
N LEU A 76 -8.34 -9.42 17.90
CA LEU A 76 -9.60 -9.95 17.36
C LEU A 76 -9.40 -11.23 16.56
N GLY A 77 -8.26 -11.34 15.88
CA GLY A 77 -7.83 -12.54 15.19
C GLY A 77 -6.32 -12.59 15.08
N HIS A 78 -5.79 -13.81 14.98
CA HIS A 78 -4.37 -14.05 14.78
C HIS A 78 -4.20 -15.27 13.88
N PHE A 79 -3.24 -15.18 12.96
CA PHE A 79 -2.96 -16.20 11.96
C PHE A 79 -1.46 -16.41 11.86
N THR A 80 -1.06 -17.65 11.60
CA THR A 80 0.37 -18.03 11.53
C THR A 80 0.77 -18.31 10.10
N PHE A 81 2.03 -18.03 9.77
CA PHE A 81 2.63 -18.44 8.50
C PHE A 81 3.29 -19.82 8.66
N TYR A 82 3.52 -20.51 7.54
CA TYR A 82 4.42 -21.67 7.52
C TYR A 82 5.84 -21.23 7.92
N GLU A 83 6.57 -22.11 8.61
CA GLU A 83 7.92 -21.79 9.10
C GLU A 83 8.96 -21.70 7.97
N ASP A 84 8.70 -22.38 6.86
CA ASP A 84 9.51 -22.34 5.66
C ASP A 84 8.95 -21.30 4.67
N TYR A 85 9.84 -20.54 4.05
CA TYR A 85 9.46 -19.62 2.98
C TYR A 85 9.04 -20.38 1.72
N LYS A 86 8.00 -19.91 1.03
CA LYS A 86 7.63 -20.43 -0.30
C LYS A 86 8.71 -20.16 -1.34
N VAL A 87 9.29 -18.96 -1.30
CA VAL A 87 10.45 -18.56 -2.09
C VAL A 87 11.29 -17.60 -1.25
N LYS A 88 12.62 -17.70 -1.33
CA LYS A 88 13.57 -16.75 -0.74
C LYS A 88 14.65 -16.39 -1.76
N SER A 89 15.02 -15.12 -1.82
CA SER A 89 16.10 -14.59 -2.66
C SER A 89 16.83 -13.48 -1.89
N GLY A 90 18.03 -13.79 -1.41
CA GLY A 90 18.80 -12.89 -0.54
C GLY A 90 17.99 -12.45 0.68
N VAL A 91 17.87 -11.14 0.87
CA VAL A 91 17.14 -10.55 2.01
C VAL A 91 15.62 -10.53 1.83
N TYR A 92 15.08 -11.03 0.73
CA TYR A 92 13.63 -11.04 0.47
C TYR A 92 13.07 -12.45 0.46
N ALA A 93 11.88 -12.60 1.03
CA ALA A 93 11.18 -13.88 1.06
C ALA A 93 9.66 -13.72 0.92
N MET A 94 9.01 -14.77 0.47
CA MET A 94 7.54 -14.88 0.45
C MET A 94 7.12 -15.96 1.45
N ALA A 95 6.33 -15.56 2.43
CA ALA A 95 5.70 -16.42 3.41
C ALA A 95 4.25 -16.74 3.00
N LEU A 96 3.79 -17.97 3.26
CA LEU A 96 2.40 -18.37 3.08
C LEU A 96 1.69 -18.43 4.43
N ALA A 97 0.49 -17.87 4.50
CA ALA A 97 -0.35 -18.01 5.68
C ALA A 97 -0.93 -19.43 5.75
N LYS A 98 -1.09 -19.99 6.95
CA LYS A 98 -1.80 -21.26 7.15
C LYS A 98 -3.30 -21.02 7.07
N ALA A 99 -3.97 -21.72 6.16
CA ALA A 99 -5.42 -21.57 5.98
C ALA A 99 -6.22 -22.26 7.11
N PRO A 100 -7.42 -21.74 7.45
CA PRO A 100 -7.98 -20.46 7.00
C PRO A 100 -7.28 -19.28 7.68
N ALA A 101 -7.02 -18.22 6.92
CA ALA A 101 -6.36 -17.01 7.39
C ALA A 101 -7.19 -15.77 7.09
N ASP A 102 -8.47 -15.86 7.45
CA ASP A 102 -9.48 -14.85 7.14
C ASP A 102 -10.20 -14.41 8.42
N ILE A 103 -10.57 -13.12 8.48
CA ILE A 103 -11.37 -12.56 9.57
C ILE A 103 -12.42 -11.61 9.01
N THR A 104 -13.64 -11.70 9.53
CA THR A 104 -14.72 -10.76 9.22
C THR A 104 -14.87 -9.75 10.34
N LEU A 105 -14.73 -8.47 10.02
CA LEU A 105 -15.01 -7.38 10.95
C LEU A 105 -16.38 -6.77 10.61
N THR A 106 -17.25 -6.65 11.60
CA THR A 106 -18.64 -6.16 11.41
C THR A 106 -18.97 -4.93 12.23
N THR A 107 -18.02 -4.44 13.03
CA THR A 107 -18.17 -3.21 13.81
C THR A 107 -17.38 -2.10 13.13
N PRO A 108 -17.97 -0.95 12.80
CA PRO A 108 -17.20 0.18 12.31
C PRO A 108 -16.20 0.65 13.36
N GLY A 109 -14.98 1.00 12.93
CA GLY A 109 -13.92 1.36 13.86
C GLY A 109 -12.54 1.43 13.22
N VAL A 110 -11.56 1.80 14.03
CA VAL A 110 -10.14 1.77 13.65
C VAL A 110 -9.54 0.45 14.13
N TYR A 111 -8.79 -0.19 13.26
CA TYR A 111 -8.10 -1.44 13.48
C TYR A 111 -6.63 -1.31 13.09
N THR A 112 -5.80 -2.18 13.64
CA THR A 112 -4.41 -2.33 13.21
C THR A 112 -4.18 -3.76 12.77
N ILE A 113 -3.66 -3.94 11.56
CA ILE A 113 -3.10 -5.22 11.12
C ILE A 113 -1.62 -5.19 11.47
N ALA A 114 -1.19 -6.01 12.43
CA ALA A 114 0.19 -6.10 12.87
C ALA A 114 0.81 -7.41 12.41
N PHE A 115 1.94 -7.31 11.71
CA PHE A 115 2.76 -8.45 11.35
C PHE A 115 3.88 -8.62 12.38
N LEU A 116 4.05 -9.85 12.84
CA LEU A 116 5.08 -10.22 13.81
C LEU A 116 6.01 -11.27 13.18
N ILE A 117 7.31 -11.14 13.45
CA ILE A 117 8.33 -12.12 13.09
C ILE A 117 9.10 -12.45 14.36
N ASP A 118 9.13 -13.73 14.71
CA ASP A 118 9.77 -14.25 15.93
C ASP A 118 9.27 -13.55 17.21
N GLY A 119 7.96 -13.27 17.23
CA GLY A 119 7.27 -12.62 18.35
C GLY A 119 7.50 -11.10 18.44
N LYS A 120 8.27 -10.50 17.53
CA LYS A 120 8.53 -9.06 17.49
C LYS A 120 7.70 -8.38 16.39
N PRO A 121 7.12 -7.19 16.64
CA PRO A 121 6.47 -6.41 15.59
C PRO A 121 7.44 -6.09 14.44
N ALA A 122 7.04 -6.38 13.20
CA ALA A 122 7.82 -6.15 11.99
C ALA A 122 7.22 -5.03 11.13
N THR A 123 5.90 -5.01 10.95
CA THR A 123 5.19 -3.95 10.23
C THR A 123 3.77 -3.82 10.75
N ARG A 124 3.23 -2.60 10.75
CA ARG A 124 1.80 -2.36 11.04
C ARG A 124 1.10 -1.63 9.90
N LEU A 125 -0.18 -1.95 9.73
CA LEU A 125 -1.07 -1.31 8.78
C LEU A 125 -2.35 -0.89 9.50
N PRO A 126 -2.48 0.39 9.87
CA PRO A 126 -3.74 0.97 10.31
C PRO A 126 -4.80 0.90 9.20
N VAL A 127 -6.00 0.46 9.56
CA VAL A 127 -7.15 0.42 8.66
C VAL A 127 -8.40 0.87 9.41
N ARG A 128 -9.35 1.48 8.70
CA ARG A 128 -10.64 1.89 9.25
C ARG A 128 -11.75 1.14 8.54
N LEU A 129 -12.60 0.45 9.30
CA LEU A 129 -13.83 -0.12 8.78
C LEU A 129 -14.96 0.91 8.90
N VAL A 130 -15.66 1.17 7.81
CA VAL A 130 -16.81 2.08 7.74
C VAL A 130 -18.02 1.27 7.29
N GLN A 131 -19.15 1.41 7.97
CA GLN A 131 -20.42 0.86 7.47
C GLN A 131 -20.97 1.76 6.37
N THR A 132 -21.29 1.19 5.20
CA THR A 132 -21.81 1.91 4.03
C THR A 132 -23.32 1.76 3.86
N SER A 133 -23.93 0.75 4.48
CA SER A 133 -25.39 0.57 4.55
C SER A 133 -25.76 -0.05 5.89
N ALA A 134 -26.86 0.40 6.48
CA ALA A 134 -27.41 -0.18 7.70
C ALA A 134 -28.20 -1.49 7.48
N GLY A 135 -28.47 -1.83 6.22
CA GLY A 135 -29.28 -3.00 5.88
C GLY A 135 -30.76 -2.75 6.17
N ASP A 136 -31.32 -1.64 5.68
CA ASP A 136 -32.69 -1.22 5.97
C ASP A 136 -33.75 -1.95 5.12
N ASP A 137 -33.33 -2.91 4.29
CA ASP A 137 -34.22 -3.79 3.54
C ASP A 137 -34.84 -4.83 4.49
N PRO A 138 -36.18 -4.82 4.69
CA PRO A 138 -36.84 -5.75 5.60
C PRO A 138 -36.80 -7.22 5.14
N PHE A 139 -36.50 -7.48 3.86
CA PHE A 139 -36.38 -8.82 3.30
C PHE A 139 -34.94 -9.33 3.26
N ASN A 140 -33.96 -8.43 3.25
CA ASN A 140 -32.54 -8.77 3.26
C ASN A 140 -31.69 -7.69 3.97
N PRO A 141 -31.74 -7.62 5.30
CA PRO A 141 -31.06 -6.56 6.06
C PRO A 141 -29.55 -6.81 6.15
N GLN A 142 -28.86 -6.66 5.01
CA GLN A 142 -27.42 -6.82 4.92
C GLN A 142 -26.72 -5.48 5.09
N LYS A 143 -26.00 -5.37 6.20
CA LYS A 143 -25.01 -4.31 6.38
C LYS A 143 -23.90 -4.53 5.37
N THR A 144 -23.47 -3.43 4.75
CA THR A 144 -22.27 -3.42 3.91
C THR A 144 -21.22 -2.54 4.54
N PHE A 145 -19.97 -2.85 4.25
CA PHE A 145 -18.83 -2.18 4.85
C PHE A 145 -17.87 -1.67 3.78
N ARG A 146 -16.85 -0.96 4.23
CA ARG A 146 -15.73 -0.53 3.41
C ARG A 146 -14.52 -0.31 4.29
N TYR A 147 -13.38 -0.82 3.83
CA TYR A 147 -12.10 -0.43 4.41
C TYR A 147 -11.62 0.88 3.82
N ASP A 148 -11.11 1.73 4.69
CA ASP A 148 -10.38 2.96 4.38
C ASP A 148 -9.00 2.90 5.06
N GLY A 149 -8.02 3.63 4.54
CA GLY A 149 -6.66 3.61 5.08
C GLY A 149 -5.58 3.83 4.02
N TYR A 150 -4.48 3.10 4.17
CA TYR A 150 -3.21 3.39 3.49
C TYR A 150 -3.28 3.31 1.96
N TRP A 151 -4.25 2.62 1.38
CA TRP A 151 -4.52 2.65 -0.07
C TRP A 151 -4.71 4.07 -0.61
N ARG A 152 -5.26 4.97 0.21
CA ARG A 152 -5.44 6.36 -0.16
C ARG A 152 -4.19 7.19 0.09
N THR A 153 -3.40 6.79 1.08
CA THR A 153 -2.27 7.55 1.59
C THR A 153 -1.01 7.38 0.76
N PHE A 154 -0.80 6.25 0.05
CA PHE A 154 0.44 6.01 -0.68
C PHE A 154 0.26 5.90 -2.19
N ALA A 155 1.29 6.35 -2.89
CA ALA A 155 1.60 5.96 -4.24
C ALA A 155 3.08 5.57 -4.32
N LEU A 156 3.46 4.92 -5.42
CA LEU A 156 4.86 4.60 -5.71
C LEU A 156 5.20 4.96 -7.15
N ILE A 157 6.42 5.43 -7.33
CA ILE A 157 7.02 5.73 -8.63
C ILE A 157 8.04 4.63 -8.96
N ARG A 158 7.88 3.99 -10.12
CA ARG A 158 8.86 3.04 -10.68
C ARG A 158 9.51 3.61 -11.92
N MET A 159 10.71 3.15 -12.20
CA MET A 159 11.45 3.54 -13.39
C MET A 159 11.33 2.45 -14.44
N ASN A 160 10.40 2.60 -15.39
CA ASN A 160 10.36 1.73 -16.57
C ASN A 160 11.31 2.26 -17.66
N LYS A 161 11.59 1.45 -18.68
CA LYS A 161 12.38 1.86 -19.86
C LYS A 161 11.48 2.13 -21.06
N TRP A 162 11.74 3.21 -21.78
CA TRP A 162 11.11 3.55 -23.05
C TRP A 162 12.18 4.02 -24.04
N LYS A 163 12.39 3.28 -25.13
CA LYS A 163 13.39 3.59 -26.16
C LYS A 163 14.79 3.92 -25.57
N GLY A 164 15.17 3.21 -24.50
CA GLY A 164 16.46 3.40 -23.82
C GLY A 164 16.44 4.40 -22.65
N ASP A 165 15.46 5.31 -22.61
CA ASP A 165 15.30 6.29 -21.53
C ASP A 165 14.46 5.75 -20.36
N LYS A 166 14.63 6.33 -19.17
CA LYS A 166 13.78 6.04 -18.02
C LYS A 166 12.47 6.83 -18.13
N TRP A 167 11.34 6.12 -18.08
CA TRP A 167 10.00 6.70 -18.03
C TRP A 167 9.35 6.37 -16.69
N PRO A 168 9.20 7.36 -15.80
CA PRO A 168 8.53 7.17 -14.52
C PRO A 168 7.09 6.68 -14.70
N GLU A 169 6.75 5.63 -13.96
CA GLU A 169 5.40 5.08 -13.86
C GLU A 169 4.88 5.26 -12.45
N ILE A 170 3.67 5.77 -12.36
CA ILE A 170 3.01 6.01 -11.09
C ILE A 170 2.04 4.86 -10.84
N TYR A 171 2.12 4.30 -9.64
CA TYR A 171 1.20 3.30 -9.14
C TYR A 171 0.52 3.81 -7.88
N TYR A 172 -0.78 3.63 -7.79
CA TYR A 172 -1.61 4.04 -6.66
C TYR A 172 -2.89 3.20 -6.65
N TRP A 173 -3.75 3.37 -5.65
CA TRP A 173 -4.90 2.47 -5.46
C TRP A 173 -6.24 3.22 -5.53
N LEU A 174 -7.13 2.75 -6.42
CA LEU A 174 -8.51 3.23 -6.57
C LEU A 174 -9.50 2.07 -6.44
N GLY A 175 -10.68 2.33 -5.91
CA GLY A 175 -11.71 1.31 -5.71
C GLY A 175 -13.12 1.85 -5.83
N GLY A 176 -14.12 1.02 -5.51
CA GLY A 176 -15.54 1.39 -5.66
C GLY A 176 -15.94 2.62 -4.84
N ALA A 177 -15.19 2.90 -3.78
CA ALA A 177 -15.31 4.09 -2.95
C ALA A 177 -15.07 5.43 -3.69
N ASP A 178 -14.38 5.36 -4.83
CA ASP A 178 -14.01 6.50 -5.66
C ASP A 178 -14.96 6.67 -6.86
N LEU A 179 -15.98 5.82 -6.98
CA LEU A 179 -17.02 5.91 -8.00
C LEU A 179 -18.04 7.02 -7.67
N PRO A 180 -18.63 7.67 -8.68
CA PRO A 180 -19.82 8.50 -8.46
C PRO A 180 -20.98 7.64 -7.93
N ALA A 181 -21.90 8.27 -7.21
CA ALA A 181 -23.08 7.57 -6.71
C ALA A 181 -23.86 6.87 -7.86
N GLY A 182 -24.22 5.60 -7.65
CA GLY A 182 -24.97 4.81 -8.63
C GLY A 182 -24.19 4.40 -9.89
N LYS A 183 -22.88 4.65 -9.97
CA LYS A 183 -22.05 4.23 -11.11
C LYS A 183 -21.26 2.97 -10.79
N SER A 184 -21.09 2.11 -11.79
CA SER A 184 -20.25 0.92 -11.71
C SER A 184 -18.84 1.14 -12.28
N ARG A 185 -18.62 2.23 -13.02
CA ARG A 185 -17.32 2.60 -13.60
C ARG A 185 -17.17 4.13 -13.65
N ALA A 186 -15.94 4.59 -13.59
CA ALA A 186 -15.56 5.98 -13.84
C ALA A 186 -14.12 6.05 -14.35
N SER A 187 -13.78 7.13 -15.03
CA SER A 187 -12.44 7.36 -15.57
C SER A 187 -11.64 8.25 -14.61
N GLN A 188 -10.32 8.15 -14.66
CA GLN A 188 -9.42 8.99 -13.87
C GLN A 188 -8.41 9.73 -14.76
N ILE A 189 -7.82 10.78 -14.21
CA ILE A 189 -6.65 11.44 -14.78
C ILE A 189 -5.64 11.74 -13.67
N ALA A 190 -4.38 11.42 -13.93
CA ALA A 190 -3.27 11.87 -13.09
C ALA A 190 -2.68 13.15 -13.68
N THR A 191 -2.55 14.19 -12.86
CA THR A 191 -1.96 15.47 -13.24
C THR A 191 -0.82 15.78 -12.30
N LEU A 192 0.35 16.07 -12.86
CA LEU A 192 1.53 16.46 -12.10
C LEU A 192 1.69 17.98 -12.18
N PHE A 193 1.75 18.59 -11.00
CA PHE A 193 2.06 19.98 -10.80
C PHE A 193 3.49 20.10 -10.29
N ARG A 194 4.20 21.13 -10.73
CA ARG A 194 5.46 21.60 -10.16
C ARG A 194 5.28 23.04 -9.75
N ASP A 195 5.45 23.33 -8.47
CA ASP A 195 5.29 24.67 -7.88
C ASP A 195 3.96 25.33 -8.31
N GLY A 196 2.88 24.55 -8.29
CA GLY A 196 1.52 24.98 -8.66
C GLY A 196 1.21 25.01 -10.16
N THR A 197 2.18 24.76 -11.04
CA THR A 197 1.99 24.74 -12.51
C THR A 197 1.87 23.32 -13.03
N ILE A 198 0.90 23.04 -13.90
CA ILE A 198 0.79 21.72 -14.55
C ILE A 198 1.99 21.51 -15.48
N VAL A 199 2.77 20.47 -15.21
CA VAL A 199 3.93 20.09 -16.02
C VAL A 199 3.72 18.78 -16.78
N ALA A 200 2.77 17.95 -16.37
CA ALA A 200 2.43 16.72 -17.08
C ALA A 200 1.03 16.20 -16.70
N HIS A 201 0.45 15.34 -17.55
CA HIS A 201 -0.74 14.57 -17.19
C HIS A 201 -0.79 13.23 -17.93
N SER A 202 -1.55 12.26 -17.40
CA SER A 202 -1.83 11.01 -18.10
C SER A 202 -2.76 11.24 -19.30
N LYS A 203 -2.82 10.26 -20.21
CA LYS A 203 -3.79 10.27 -21.31
C LYS A 203 -5.20 10.01 -20.76
N ARG A 204 -6.19 10.69 -21.34
CA ARG A 204 -7.61 10.53 -20.98
C ARG A 204 -8.21 9.21 -21.46
N THR A 205 -7.64 8.64 -22.53
CA THR A 205 -8.17 7.45 -23.22
C THR A 205 -7.60 6.13 -22.70
N THR A 206 -6.50 6.17 -21.94
CA THR A 206 -5.80 4.97 -21.45
C THR A 206 -5.85 4.85 -19.92
N SER A 207 -6.65 5.66 -19.24
CA SER A 207 -6.77 5.54 -17.80
C SER A 207 -7.53 4.26 -17.45
N ASP A 208 -6.94 3.45 -16.58
CA ASP A 208 -7.65 2.31 -16.01
C ASP A 208 -8.94 2.82 -15.35
N ALA A 209 -10.07 2.21 -15.73
CA ALA A 209 -11.35 2.56 -15.15
C ALA A 209 -11.37 2.19 -13.66
N ILE A 210 -11.93 3.08 -12.85
CA ILE A 210 -12.32 2.79 -11.47
C ILE A 210 -13.40 1.71 -11.52
N GLN A 211 -13.27 0.67 -10.71
CA GLN A 211 -14.19 -0.47 -10.68
C GLN A 211 -14.83 -0.61 -9.29
N PRO A 212 -15.98 -1.31 -9.17
CA PRO A 212 -16.61 -1.58 -7.88
C PRO A 212 -15.74 -2.53 -7.04
N GLY A 213 -16.00 -2.56 -5.74
CA GLY A 213 -15.30 -3.43 -4.80
C GLY A 213 -14.06 -2.78 -4.19
N HIS A 214 -13.13 -3.61 -3.72
CA HIS A 214 -11.93 -3.17 -3.04
C HIS A 214 -11.00 -2.36 -3.95
N PHE A 215 -10.08 -1.64 -3.31
CA PHE A 215 -9.02 -0.92 -4.01
C PHE A 215 -8.19 -1.85 -4.87
N ARG A 216 -7.85 -1.39 -6.07
CA ARG A 216 -6.96 -2.05 -7.01
C ARG A 216 -5.86 -1.09 -7.39
N LYS A 217 -4.68 -1.66 -7.56
CA LYS A 217 -3.52 -0.93 -8.07
C LYS A 217 -3.78 -0.48 -9.51
N VAL A 218 -3.68 0.82 -9.73
CA VAL A 218 -3.80 1.51 -11.01
C VAL A 218 -2.41 1.96 -11.44
N ARG A 219 -2.14 1.94 -12.75
CA ARG A 219 -0.86 2.39 -13.32
C ARG A 219 -1.09 3.55 -14.27
N ASN A 220 -0.33 4.63 -14.10
CA ASN A 220 -0.30 5.74 -15.04
C ASN A 220 1.13 6.05 -15.50
N GLN A 221 1.22 6.44 -16.77
CA GLN A 221 2.37 7.13 -17.34
C GLN A 221 1.97 8.57 -17.61
N LEU A 222 2.92 9.48 -17.44
CA LEU A 222 2.70 10.90 -17.69
C LEU A 222 3.31 11.34 -19.02
N TYR A 223 2.67 12.34 -19.60
CA TYR A 223 2.99 12.93 -20.88
C TYR A 223 3.05 14.46 -20.72
N HIS A 224 3.81 15.12 -21.59
CA HIS A 224 3.77 16.59 -21.66
C HIS A 224 2.33 17.07 -21.89
N PRO A 225 1.97 18.27 -21.38
CA PRO A 225 0.63 18.82 -21.54
C PRO A 225 0.21 18.85 -23.01
N HIS A 226 -0.97 18.34 -23.31
CA HIS A 226 -1.50 18.28 -24.67
C HIS A 226 -3.02 18.50 -24.68
N PRO A 227 -3.57 19.08 -25.77
CA PRO A 227 -5.01 19.22 -25.95
C PRO A 227 -5.73 17.86 -25.97
N ALA A 228 -7.00 17.86 -25.58
CA ALA A 228 -7.86 16.69 -25.73
C ALA A 228 -7.97 16.27 -27.22
N GLY A 229 -7.95 14.97 -27.49
CA GLY A 229 -7.96 14.42 -28.85
C GLY A 229 -6.58 14.35 -29.51
N LYS A 230 -5.52 14.85 -28.85
CA LYS A 230 -4.12 14.75 -29.32
C LYS A 230 -3.30 13.70 -28.57
N GLU A 231 -3.95 12.83 -27.79
CA GLU A 231 -3.33 11.76 -27.00
C GLU A 231 -2.43 10.82 -27.84
N PRO A 232 -2.74 10.46 -29.10
CA PRO A 232 -1.86 9.61 -29.91
C PRO A 232 -0.46 10.20 -30.14
N ASN A 233 -0.36 11.54 -30.20
CA ASN A 233 0.88 12.27 -30.45
C ASN A 233 1.51 12.87 -29.18
N ALA A 234 0.95 12.54 -28.00
CA ALA A 234 1.46 13.07 -26.74
C ALA A 234 2.89 12.57 -26.47
N LEU A 235 3.80 13.52 -26.21
CA LEU A 235 5.20 13.22 -25.91
C LEU A 235 5.34 12.67 -24.47
N PRO A 236 6.12 11.60 -24.25
CA PRO A 236 6.32 11.04 -22.92
C PRO A 236 7.04 12.05 -22.02
N PHE A 237 6.62 12.14 -20.75
CA PHE A 237 7.29 12.95 -19.73
C PHE A 237 8.32 12.06 -19.02
N LEU A 238 9.56 12.10 -19.50
CA LEU A 238 10.64 11.19 -19.13
C LEU A 238 11.30 11.62 -17.82
N LEU A 239 12.14 10.76 -17.23
CA LEU A 239 12.78 11.05 -15.93
C LEU A 239 13.48 12.40 -15.93
N LYS A 240 14.23 12.76 -16.97
CA LYS A 240 14.92 14.05 -17.08
C LYS A 240 14.00 15.26 -16.88
N ASP A 241 12.72 15.14 -17.26
CA ASP A 241 11.72 16.19 -17.13
C ASP A 241 11.20 16.32 -15.68
N TRP A 242 11.28 15.23 -14.89
CA TRP A 242 10.99 15.19 -13.46
C TRP A 242 12.14 15.71 -12.60
N LEU A 243 13.38 15.73 -13.10
CA LEU A 243 14.57 16.05 -12.30
C LEU A 243 14.86 17.55 -12.19
N VAL A 244 13.89 18.41 -12.53
CA VAL A 244 13.99 19.84 -12.25
C VAL A 244 13.60 20.06 -10.80
N ASP A 245 14.47 20.70 -10.02
CA ASP A 245 14.24 21.02 -8.61
C ASP A 245 12.92 21.77 -8.40
N GLY A 246 12.20 21.42 -7.33
CA GLY A 246 10.90 22.00 -7.02
C GLY A 246 10.04 21.10 -6.14
N ILE A 247 8.88 21.62 -5.72
CA ILE A 247 7.85 20.84 -5.03
C ILE A 247 6.87 20.34 -6.08
N TYR A 248 6.66 19.02 -6.10
CA TYR A 248 5.75 18.36 -7.00
C TYR A 248 4.51 17.89 -6.26
N GLU A 249 3.36 18.05 -6.91
CA GLU A 249 2.09 17.54 -6.45
C GLU A 249 1.48 16.69 -7.55
N LEU A 250 1.24 15.41 -7.26
CA LEU A 250 0.52 14.50 -8.13
C LEU A 250 -0.95 14.44 -7.70
N ARG A 251 -1.84 15.02 -8.50
CA ARG A 251 -3.29 14.95 -8.28
C ARG A 251 -3.92 13.86 -9.12
N ILE A 252 -4.75 13.04 -8.49
CA ILE A 252 -5.61 12.08 -9.16
C ILE A 252 -7.04 12.60 -9.10
N ASN A 253 -7.64 12.90 -10.25
CA ASN A 253 -9.01 13.38 -10.34
C ASN A 253 -9.87 12.38 -11.09
N ARG A 254 -11.15 12.29 -10.72
CA ARG A 254 -12.16 11.65 -11.55
C ARG A 254 -12.44 12.54 -12.77
N LEU A 255 -12.47 11.95 -13.96
CA LEU A 255 -12.50 12.72 -15.20
C LEU A 255 -13.85 13.40 -15.43
N GLU A 256 -14.94 12.73 -15.07
CA GLU A 256 -16.31 13.14 -15.40
C GLU A 256 -16.76 14.40 -14.63
N ASP A 257 -16.42 14.48 -13.35
CA ASP A 257 -16.86 15.57 -12.46
C ASP A 257 -15.71 16.29 -11.76
N LYS A 258 -14.46 15.97 -12.13
CA LYS A 258 -13.23 16.62 -11.65
C LYS A 258 -12.99 16.48 -10.15
N VAL A 259 -13.74 15.62 -9.45
CA VAL A 259 -13.55 15.39 -8.01
C VAL A 259 -12.12 14.90 -7.77
N ALA A 260 -11.42 15.56 -6.85
CA ALA A 260 -10.10 15.13 -6.40
C ALA A 260 -10.26 13.82 -5.62
N LEU A 261 -9.63 12.75 -6.12
CA LEU A 261 -9.62 11.45 -5.48
C LEU A 261 -8.44 11.34 -4.53
N ARG A 262 -7.26 11.80 -4.95
CA ARG A 262 -6.00 11.75 -4.20
C ARG A 262 -5.12 12.94 -4.56
N SER A 263 -4.22 13.31 -3.65
CA SER A 263 -3.05 14.13 -3.95
C SER A 263 -1.82 13.48 -3.32
N TYR A 264 -0.64 13.64 -3.90
CA TYR A 264 0.60 13.12 -3.34
C TYR A 264 1.71 14.15 -3.54
N ASP A 265 2.38 14.52 -2.47
CA ASP A 265 3.46 15.51 -2.51
C ASP A 265 4.81 14.80 -2.53
N PHE A 266 5.74 15.31 -3.33
CA PHE A 266 7.14 14.92 -3.27
C PHE A 266 8.05 16.06 -3.70
N LYS A 267 9.33 15.98 -3.33
CA LYS A 267 10.32 17.00 -3.64
C LYS A 267 11.38 16.46 -4.57
N VAL A 268 11.85 17.33 -5.45
CA VAL A 268 13.05 17.10 -6.26
C VAL A 268 14.08 18.12 -5.85
N SER A 269 15.29 17.64 -5.54
CA SER A 269 16.42 18.49 -5.22
C SER A 269 17.72 17.88 -5.76
N ASN A 270 18.63 18.74 -6.22
CA ASN A 270 19.91 18.32 -6.78
C ASN A 270 19.76 17.29 -7.91
N GLY A 271 18.73 17.43 -8.75
CA GLY A 271 18.48 16.52 -9.86
C GLY A 271 18.06 15.10 -9.44
N ALA A 272 17.49 14.92 -8.25
CA ALA A 272 16.96 13.65 -7.78
C ALA A 272 15.62 13.84 -7.05
N ILE A 273 14.70 12.88 -7.25
CA ILE A 273 13.50 12.79 -6.42
C ILE A 273 13.94 12.38 -5.01
N GLU A 274 13.58 13.16 -4.00
CA GLU A 274 13.90 12.86 -2.61
C GLU A 274 13.20 11.57 -2.17
N PRO A 275 13.92 10.62 -1.55
CA PRO A 275 13.30 9.39 -1.08
C PRO A 275 12.36 9.69 0.09
N HIS A 276 11.28 8.90 0.19
CA HIS A 276 10.37 8.97 1.33
C HIS A 276 11.14 8.84 2.66
N PRO A 277 10.86 9.68 3.69
CA PRO A 277 11.57 9.62 4.97
C PRO A 277 11.56 8.22 5.61
N ARG A 278 10.40 7.53 5.57
CA ARG A 278 10.23 6.14 6.03
C ARG A 278 10.99 5.07 5.26
N SER A 279 11.58 5.42 4.11
CA SER A 279 12.41 4.51 3.34
C SER A 279 13.89 4.59 3.67
N LYS A 280 14.28 5.50 4.56
CA LYS A 280 15.64 5.54 5.09
C LYS A 280 15.92 4.28 5.90
N LEU A 281 17.05 3.64 5.60
CA LEU A 281 17.49 2.47 6.35
C LEU A 281 17.74 2.83 7.82
N GLY A 282 17.12 2.09 8.74
CA GLY A 282 17.11 2.43 10.18
C GLY A 282 16.13 3.53 10.57
N TYR A 283 15.06 3.75 9.78
CA TYR A 283 13.93 4.60 10.19
C TYR A 283 13.30 4.09 11.50
N GLU A 284 12.93 5.00 12.39
CA GLU A 284 12.21 4.68 13.64
C GLU A 284 10.87 5.44 13.72
N PRO A 285 9.78 4.79 14.18
CA PRO A 285 9.75 3.40 14.64
C PRO A 285 9.85 2.41 13.47
N HIS A 286 10.70 1.38 13.60
CA HIS A 286 10.99 0.43 12.51
C HIS A 286 9.74 -0.26 11.93
N ILE A 287 8.69 -0.45 12.73
CA ILE A 287 7.41 -1.03 12.29
C ILE A 287 6.67 -0.21 11.22
N ASP A 288 7.10 1.03 10.98
CA ASP A 288 6.59 1.91 9.93
C ASP A 288 7.60 2.07 8.77
N TYR A 289 8.71 1.33 8.76
CA TYR A 289 9.68 1.34 7.67
C TYR A 289 9.05 0.88 6.36
N ILE A 290 9.30 1.61 5.28
CA ILE A 290 8.80 1.31 3.93
C ILE A 290 9.99 1.04 3.01
N ALA A 291 10.14 -0.17 2.50
CA ALA A 291 11.29 -0.47 1.67
C ALA A 291 11.30 0.31 0.34
N PRO A 292 12.46 0.87 -0.08
CA PRO A 292 12.62 1.60 -1.34
C PRO A 292 12.73 0.67 -2.57
N ARG A 293 12.21 -0.54 -2.47
CA ARG A 293 12.27 -1.57 -3.50
C ARG A 293 11.04 -2.44 -3.43
N VAL A 294 10.57 -2.86 -4.61
CA VAL A 294 9.35 -3.64 -4.81
C VAL A 294 9.64 -4.80 -5.75
N GLN A 295 8.76 -5.80 -5.81
CA GLN A 295 8.92 -6.91 -6.75
C GLN A 295 8.84 -6.38 -8.19
N LYS A 296 9.83 -6.76 -8.99
CA LYS A 296 9.85 -6.47 -10.43
C LYS A 296 8.70 -7.20 -11.12
N ARG A 297 7.85 -6.43 -11.81
CA ARG A 297 6.66 -6.98 -12.47
C ARG A 297 7.05 -8.00 -13.55
N GLY A 298 6.32 -9.12 -13.59
CA GLY A 298 6.52 -10.18 -14.59
C GLY A 298 7.75 -11.06 -14.36
N SER A 299 8.52 -10.82 -13.28
CA SER A 299 9.59 -11.73 -12.90
C SER A 299 9.02 -12.98 -12.24
N SER A 300 9.45 -14.16 -12.71
CA SER A 300 9.18 -15.45 -12.07
C SER A 300 10.03 -15.67 -10.82
N SER A 301 11.15 -14.95 -10.72
CA SER A 301 12.00 -14.86 -9.54
C SER A 301 11.56 -13.71 -8.62
N LEU A 302 11.94 -13.78 -7.33
CA LEU A 302 11.85 -12.64 -6.40
C LEU A 302 12.94 -11.59 -6.73
N GLU A 303 12.94 -11.09 -7.97
CA GLU A 303 13.74 -9.93 -8.37
C GLU A 303 13.05 -8.65 -7.90
N LEU A 304 13.89 -7.68 -7.53
CA LEU A 304 13.41 -6.42 -6.98
C LEU A 304 13.95 -5.27 -7.81
N GLU A 305 13.12 -4.25 -7.93
CA GLU A 305 13.48 -3.01 -8.58
C GLU A 305 13.34 -1.84 -7.60
N PRO A 306 14.16 -0.78 -7.77
CA PRO A 306 13.98 0.45 -7.01
C PRO A 306 12.60 1.05 -7.23
N ALA A 307 12.01 1.55 -6.15
CA ALA A 307 10.78 2.32 -6.17
C ALA A 307 10.89 3.51 -5.20
N ILE A 308 10.19 4.58 -5.53
CA ILE A 308 10.12 5.77 -4.70
C ILE A 308 8.69 5.88 -4.19
N TRP A 309 8.51 5.75 -2.89
CA TRP A 309 7.22 5.97 -2.26
C TRP A 309 6.95 7.47 -2.15
N ILE A 310 5.71 7.85 -2.40
CA ILE A 310 5.21 9.21 -2.19
C ILE A 310 3.92 9.08 -1.37
N GLU A 311 3.67 10.08 -0.54
CA GLU A 311 2.58 10.05 0.43
C GLU A 311 1.62 11.21 0.20
N ASP A 312 0.35 10.97 0.51
CA ASP A 312 -0.68 11.99 0.54
C ASP A 312 -0.27 13.09 1.51
N ARG A 313 -0.63 14.31 1.13
CA ARG A 313 -0.44 15.47 1.98
C ARG A 313 -1.25 15.19 3.24
N VAL A 314 -0.56 14.96 4.37
CA VAL A 314 -1.20 14.79 5.68
C VAL A 314 -2.30 15.84 5.77
N ILE A 315 -3.56 15.40 5.78
CA ILE A 315 -4.67 16.24 6.21
C ILE A 315 -4.29 16.60 7.65
N LYS A 316 -3.75 17.81 7.81
CA LYS A 316 -3.52 18.40 9.12
C LYS A 316 -4.85 18.62 9.81
#